data_AF-A0A182XDQ7-F1
#
_entry.id   AF-A0A182XDQ7-F1
#
_cell.length_a   1.000
_cell.length_b   1.000
_cell.length_c   1.000
_cell.angle_alpha   90.00
_cell.angle_beta   90.00
_cell.angle_gamma   90.00
#
_symmetry.space_group_name_H-M   'P 1'
#
loop_
_entity.id
_entity.type
_entity.pdbx_description
1 polymer ?
#
loop_
_entity_poly.entity_id
_entity_poly.type
_entity_poly.pdbx_seq_one_letter_code
_entity_poly.pdbx_strand_id
1 'polypeptide(L)'
;MFVKFFLVIALLQAVCAQQRFEVLVEFGTNFSTLAIDTQNEINELYHFNADMVREFNRELLLELGRMVPEMREADSSFQQQIAAADGVDDECREYVEELRELFLLFQNWDIQDCAYYAHVELADDSVNRFLPYAITFLSENTRSISQVVESFSRNNAVAEFDALVEELDGEWEYYQTLAVSFGDFLFDEILAHADVADHCLTLSATV
;
A
#
# COMPACT_ATOMS: atom_id res chain seq x y z
N MET A 1 17.12 -5.47 -68.56
CA MET A 1 16.32 -4.38 -67.94
C MET A 1 15.45 -4.88 -66.78
N PHE A 2 14.75 -6.02 -66.92
CA PHE A 2 13.89 -6.58 -65.88
C PHE A 2 14.55 -6.87 -64.52
N VAL A 3 15.76 -7.45 -64.49
CA VAL A 3 16.47 -7.77 -63.23
C VAL A 3 16.77 -6.53 -62.38
N LYS A 4 17.07 -5.39 -63.01
CA LYS A 4 17.30 -4.12 -62.31
C LYS A 4 16.02 -3.56 -61.70
N PHE A 5 14.86 -3.75 -62.36
CA PHE A 5 13.56 -3.38 -61.81
C PHE A 5 13.16 -4.24 -60.62
N PHE A 6 13.38 -5.57 -60.69
CA PHE A 6 13.12 -6.46 -59.55
C PHE A 6 14.00 -6.14 -58.33
N LEU A 7 15.28 -5.81 -58.54
CA LEU A 7 16.18 -5.38 -57.46
C LEU A 7 15.72 -4.07 -56.82
N VAL A 8 15.27 -3.09 -57.62
CA VAL A 8 14.75 -1.82 -57.10
C VAL A 8 13.46 -2.03 -56.31
N ILE A 9 12.54 -2.88 -56.78
CA ILE A 9 11.31 -3.22 -56.07
C ILE A 9 11.62 -3.95 -54.75
N ALA A 10 12.55 -4.91 -54.75
CA ALA A 10 12.96 -5.62 -53.54
C ALA A 10 13.62 -4.69 -52.51
N LEU A 11 14.46 -3.74 -52.96
CA LEU A 11 15.06 -2.72 -52.09
C LEU A 11 14.01 -1.77 -51.51
N LEU A 12 13.03 -1.33 -52.31
CA LEU A 12 11.92 -0.49 -51.83
C LEU A 12 11.06 -1.21 -50.78
N GLN A 13 10.79 -2.51 -50.99
CA GLN A 13 10.06 -3.35 -50.04
C GLN A 13 10.84 -3.54 -48.74
N ALA A 14 12.16 -3.72 -48.81
CA ALA A 14 13.02 -3.83 -47.64
C ALA A 14 13.07 -2.52 -46.82
N VAL A 15 13.16 -1.36 -47.50
CA VAL A 15 13.14 -0.05 -46.83
C VAL A 15 11.80 0.22 -46.15
N CYS A 16 10.68 -0.09 -46.80
CA CYS A 16 9.35 0.06 -46.20
C CYS A 16 9.13 -0.89 -45.01
N ALA A 17 9.62 -2.13 -45.10
CA ALA A 17 9.57 -3.06 -43.98
C ALA A 17 10.39 -2.55 -42.80
N GLN A 18 11.58 -2.01 -43.04
CA GLN A 18 12.45 -1.49 -41.99
C GLN A 18 11.82 -0.33 -41.21
N GLN A 19 11.18 0.62 -41.89
CA GLN A 19 10.46 1.71 -41.22
C GLN A 19 9.33 1.20 -40.31
N ARG A 20 8.60 0.16 -40.73
CA ARG A 20 7.55 -0.46 -39.91
C ARG A 20 8.11 -1.13 -38.66
N PHE A 21 9.26 -1.81 -38.77
CA PHE A 21 9.93 -2.40 -37.61
C PHE A 21 10.46 -1.33 -36.65
N GLU A 22 10.97 -0.20 -37.15
CA GLU A 22 11.44 0.91 -36.33
C GLU A 22 10.33 1.46 -35.42
N VAL A 23 9.12 1.65 -35.96
CA VAL A 23 7.95 2.09 -35.16
C VAL A 23 7.60 1.11 -34.05
N LEU A 24 7.61 -0.20 -34.32
CA LEU A 24 7.32 -1.22 -33.30
C LEU A 24 8.40 -1.28 -32.22
N VAL A 25 9.66 -1.05 -32.60
CA VAL A 25 10.78 -0.95 -31.65
C VAL A 25 10.64 0.30 -30.78
N GLU A 26 10.17 1.42 -31.33
CA GLU A 26 9.88 2.63 -30.57
C GLU A 26 8.78 2.39 -29.53
N PHE A 27 7.64 1.82 -29.91
CA PHE A 27 6.60 1.43 -28.94
C PHE A 27 7.15 0.49 -27.87
N GLY A 28 7.89 -0.55 -28.26
CA GLY A 28 8.46 -1.50 -27.31
C GLY A 28 9.43 -0.84 -26.32
N THR A 29 10.20 0.14 -26.79
CA THR A 29 11.08 0.95 -25.94
C THR A 29 10.26 1.80 -24.99
N ASN A 30 9.23 2.50 -25.48
CA ASN A 30 8.38 3.38 -24.66
C ASN A 30 7.64 2.59 -23.57
N PHE A 31 7.00 1.47 -23.91
CA PHE A 31 6.36 0.60 -22.91
C PHE A 31 7.36 0.08 -21.88
N SER A 32 8.53 -0.39 -22.32
CA SER A 32 9.54 -0.91 -21.40
C SER A 32 10.07 0.17 -20.45
N THR A 33 10.33 1.38 -20.97
CA THR A 33 10.79 2.51 -20.16
C THR A 33 9.73 2.92 -19.14
N LEU A 34 8.49 3.14 -19.59
CA LEU A 34 7.39 3.48 -18.68
C LEU A 34 7.19 2.40 -17.60
N ALA A 35 7.32 1.13 -17.98
CA ALA A 35 7.14 0.04 -17.06
C ALA A 35 8.25 -0.03 -16.00
N ILE A 36 9.50 0.24 -16.39
CA ILE A 36 10.63 0.31 -15.46
C ILE A 36 10.46 1.48 -14.49
N ASP A 37 10.09 2.65 -15.00
CA ASP A 37 9.91 3.85 -14.18
C ASP A 37 8.76 3.64 -13.16
N THR A 38 7.62 3.14 -13.64
CA THR A 38 6.46 2.77 -12.81
C THR A 38 6.82 1.72 -11.75
N GLN A 39 7.58 0.68 -12.13
CA GLN A 39 8.02 -0.36 -11.20
C GLN A 39 8.90 0.19 -10.08
N ASN A 40 9.80 1.12 -10.40
CA ASN A 40 10.68 1.75 -9.42
C ASN A 40 9.87 2.58 -8.42
N GLU A 41 8.93 3.38 -8.91
CA GLU A 41 8.03 4.19 -8.07
C GLU A 41 7.16 3.31 -7.15
N ILE A 42 6.55 2.24 -7.67
CA ILE A 42 5.78 1.29 -6.84
C ILE A 42 6.67 0.68 -5.75
N ASN A 43 7.92 0.34 -6.06
CA ASN A 43 8.85 -0.21 -5.07
C ASN A 43 9.20 0.82 -3.98
N GLU A 44 9.41 2.08 -4.35
CA GLU A 44 9.63 3.17 -3.40
C GLU A 44 8.43 3.36 -2.46
N LEU A 45 7.21 3.40 -3.01
CA LEU A 45 5.98 3.49 -2.23
C LEU A 45 5.77 2.26 -1.34
N TYR A 46 6.10 1.07 -1.83
CA TYR A 46 6.04 -0.17 -1.03
C TYR A 46 6.96 -0.11 0.18
N HIS A 47 8.19 0.36 0.00
CA HIS A 47 9.14 0.53 1.10
C HIS A 47 8.69 1.61 2.08
N PHE A 48 8.18 2.73 1.57
CA PHE A 48 7.64 3.81 2.40
C PHE A 48 6.45 3.33 3.25
N ASN A 49 5.51 2.60 2.65
CA ASN A 49 4.39 1.98 3.36
C ASN A 49 4.87 1.03 4.47
N ALA A 50 5.83 0.16 4.16
CA ALA A 50 6.38 -0.78 5.13
C ALA A 50 7.09 -0.08 6.31
N ASP A 51 7.82 1.00 6.05
CA ASP A 51 8.48 1.79 7.09
C ASP A 51 7.45 2.50 7.99
N MET A 52 6.39 3.07 7.40
CA MET A 52 5.29 3.72 8.13
C MET A 52 4.57 2.73 9.06
N VAL A 53 4.13 1.59 8.52
CA VAL A 53 3.46 0.53 9.31
C VAL A 53 4.37 0.03 10.43
N ARG A 54 5.67 -0.15 10.15
CA ARG A 54 6.64 -0.60 11.17
C ARG A 54 6.77 0.43 12.30
N GLU A 55 6.90 1.71 11.99
CA GLU A 55 7.05 2.75 13.01
C GLU A 55 5.78 2.88 13.85
N PHE A 56 4.61 2.80 13.22
CA PHE A 56 3.36 2.81 13.96
C PHE A 56 3.23 1.64 14.93
N ASN A 57 3.50 0.41 14.47
CA ASN A 57 3.51 -0.78 15.33
C ASN A 57 4.49 -0.64 16.50
N ARG A 58 5.65 -0.01 16.24
CA ARG A 58 6.65 0.24 17.27
C ARG A 58 6.14 1.23 18.33
N GLU A 59 5.58 2.36 17.91
CA GLU A 59 5.08 3.38 18.84
C GLU A 59 3.87 2.87 19.64
N LEU A 60 2.93 2.14 19.01
CA LEU A 60 1.81 1.50 19.70
C LEU A 60 2.30 0.57 20.83
N LEU A 61 3.29 -0.28 20.55
CA LEU A 61 3.86 -1.18 21.55
C LEU A 61 4.60 -0.43 22.66
N LEU A 62 5.23 0.71 22.35
CA LEU A 62 5.89 1.55 23.34
C LEU A 62 4.88 2.24 24.25
N GLU A 63 3.78 2.76 23.71
CA GLU A 63 2.71 3.37 24.51
C GLU A 63 2.08 2.36 25.46
N LEU A 64 1.68 1.18 24.96
CA LEU A 64 1.20 0.08 25.80
C LEU A 64 2.24 -0.33 26.86
N GLY A 65 3.52 -0.36 26.48
CA GLY A 65 4.63 -0.67 27.37
C GLY A 65 4.90 0.37 28.47
N ARG A 66 4.54 1.64 28.24
CA ARG A 66 4.66 2.74 29.22
C ARG A 66 3.44 2.81 30.14
N MET A 67 2.24 2.67 29.58
CA MET A 67 0.98 2.74 30.33
C MET A 67 0.88 1.67 31.41
N VAL A 68 1.21 0.41 31.08
CA VAL A 68 1.02 -0.70 32.04
C VAL A 68 1.81 -0.52 33.35
N PRO A 69 3.12 -0.18 33.34
CA PRO A 69 3.85 0.17 34.56
C PRO A 69 3.26 1.36 35.32
N GLU A 70 2.89 2.44 34.62
CA GLU A 70 2.33 3.64 35.24
C GLU A 70 1.01 3.35 35.97
N MET A 71 0.14 2.54 35.35
CA MET A 71 -1.13 2.11 35.94
C MET A 71 -0.91 1.23 37.17
N ARG A 72 0.08 0.33 37.14
CA ARG A 72 0.46 -0.47 38.32
C ARG A 72 1.02 0.37 39.46
N GLU A 73 1.80 1.40 39.13
CA GLU A 73 2.32 2.33 40.14
C GLU A 73 1.21 3.17 40.75
N ALA A 74 0.28 3.68 39.92
CA ALA A 74 -0.89 4.41 40.36
C ALA A 74 -1.77 3.58 41.30
N ASP A 75 -2.01 2.31 40.95
CA ASP A 75 -2.76 1.37 41.79
C ASP A 75 -2.10 1.12 43.15
N SER A 76 -0.80 0.80 43.14
CA SER A 76 -0.01 0.60 44.37
C SER A 76 0.00 1.86 45.25
N SER A 77 0.09 3.04 44.65
CA SER A 77 -0.03 4.32 45.35
C SER A 77 -1.41 4.50 45.97
N PHE A 78 -2.47 4.16 45.23
CA PHE A 78 -3.84 4.26 45.72
C PHE A 78 -4.11 3.32 46.90
N GLN A 79 -3.62 2.08 46.85
CA GLN A 79 -3.68 1.15 47.99
C GLN A 79 -3.02 1.72 49.24
N GLN A 80 -1.84 2.34 49.10
CA GLN A 80 -1.15 2.98 50.22
C GLN A 80 -1.96 4.15 50.78
N GLN A 81 -2.63 4.93 49.94
CA GLN A 81 -3.51 6.02 50.35
C GLN A 81 -4.75 5.50 51.09
N ILE A 82 -5.36 4.40 50.61
CA ILE A 82 -6.43 3.72 51.33
C ILE A 82 -5.91 3.33 52.72
N ALA A 83 -4.83 2.55 52.80
CA ALA A 83 -4.26 2.05 54.05
C ALA A 83 -3.88 3.16 55.05
N ALA A 84 -3.38 4.30 54.56
CA ALA A 84 -2.96 5.43 55.40
C ALA A 84 -4.12 6.38 55.79
N ALA A 85 -5.33 6.17 55.29
CA ALA A 85 -6.47 7.04 55.59
C ALA A 85 -6.88 6.95 57.07
N ASP A 86 -6.77 8.07 57.79
CA ASP A 86 -7.19 8.21 59.18
C ASP A 86 -8.70 8.51 59.31
N GLY A 87 -9.31 8.08 60.41
CA GLY A 87 -10.71 8.40 60.73
C GLY A 87 -11.74 7.62 59.90
N VAL A 88 -11.30 6.59 59.18
CA VAL A 88 -12.13 5.67 58.38
C VAL A 88 -12.24 4.34 59.14
N ASP A 89 -13.47 3.85 59.33
CA ASP A 89 -13.72 2.54 59.93
C ASP A 89 -13.41 1.39 58.96
N ASP A 90 -13.35 0.17 59.49
CA ASP A 90 -12.96 -1.02 58.73
C ASP A 90 -13.97 -1.35 57.61
N GLU A 91 -15.27 -1.11 57.85
CA GLU A 91 -16.34 -1.37 56.86
C GLU A 91 -16.20 -0.46 55.63
N CYS A 92 -15.98 0.84 55.84
CA CYS A 92 -15.76 1.77 54.75
C CYS A 92 -14.48 1.46 53.98
N ARG A 93 -13.42 1.04 54.68
CA ARG A 93 -12.14 0.65 54.07
C ARG A 93 -12.28 -0.59 53.20
N GLU A 94 -12.98 -1.61 53.67
CA GLU A 94 -13.29 -2.83 52.91
C GLU A 94 -14.09 -2.48 51.64
N TYR A 95 -15.12 -1.65 51.76
CA TYR A 95 -15.92 -1.22 50.60
C TYR A 95 -15.10 -0.47 49.54
N VAL A 96 -14.17 0.40 49.94
CA VAL A 96 -13.28 1.09 48.99
C VAL A 96 -12.32 0.14 48.30
N GLU A 97 -11.78 -0.87 49.01
CA GLU A 97 -10.95 -1.92 48.39
C GLU A 97 -11.74 -2.77 47.39
N GLU A 98 -12.99 -3.13 47.70
CA GLU A 98 -13.87 -3.85 46.75
C GLU A 98 -14.11 -3.02 45.47
N LEU A 99 -14.39 -1.72 45.61
CA LEU A 99 -14.54 -0.82 44.46
C LEU A 99 -13.25 -0.71 43.66
N ARG A 100 -12.10 -0.61 44.32
CA ARG A 100 -10.79 -0.59 43.67
C ARG A 100 -10.58 -1.84 42.83
N GLU A 101 -10.80 -3.03 43.39
CA GLU A 101 -10.65 -4.29 42.65
C GLU A 101 -11.59 -4.35 41.44
N LEU A 102 -12.82 -3.85 41.56
CA LEU A 102 -13.75 -3.75 40.44
C LEU A 102 -13.25 -2.81 39.34
N PHE A 103 -12.75 -1.62 39.69
CA PHE A 103 -12.21 -0.69 38.70
C PHE A 103 -10.93 -1.19 38.04
N LEU A 104 -10.08 -1.90 38.78
CA LEU A 104 -8.91 -2.59 38.21
C LEU A 104 -9.31 -3.65 37.20
N LEU A 105 -10.41 -4.38 37.43
CA LEU A 105 -10.90 -5.34 36.46
C LEU A 105 -11.28 -4.66 35.14
N PHE A 106 -12.05 -3.57 35.21
CA PHE A 106 -12.44 -2.81 34.02
C PHE A 106 -11.22 -2.23 33.30
N GLN A 107 -10.32 -1.59 34.03
CA GLN A 107 -9.08 -1.06 33.49
C GLN A 107 -8.25 -2.13 32.75
N ASN A 108 -8.16 -3.34 33.31
CA ASN A 108 -7.45 -4.45 32.65
C ASN A 108 -8.17 -4.93 31.38
N TRP A 109 -9.50 -4.89 31.33
CA TRP A 109 -10.26 -5.18 30.12
C TRP A 109 -10.04 -4.10 29.06
N ASP A 110 -10.09 -2.84 29.45
CA ASP A 110 -9.92 -1.73 28.52
C ASP A 110 -8.53 -1.76 27.83
N ILE A 111 -7.45 -2.05 28.56
CA ILE A 111 -6.12 -2.23 27.95
C ILE A 111 -6.08 -3.42 26.99
N GLN A 112 -6.72 -4.54 27.36
CA GLN A 112 -6.76 -5.73 26.51
C GLN A 112 -7.55 -5.48 25.23
N ASP A 113 -8.68 -4.80 25.35
CA ASP A 113 -9.52 -4.42 24.22
C ASP A 113 -8.77 -3.44 23.30
N CYS A 114 -8.12 -2.40 23.85
CA CYS A 114 -7.27 -1.50 23.07
C CYS A 114 -6.18 -2.26 22.29
N ALA A 115 -5.47 -3.17 22.94
CA ALA A 115 -4.45 -3.98 22.27
C ALA A 115 -5.05 -4.90 21.19
N TYR A 116 -6.23 -5.47 21.44
CA TYR A 116 -6.93 -6.32 20.51
C TYR A 116 -7.43 -5.56 19.28
N TYR A 117 -8.15 -4.46 19.47
CA TYR A 117 -8.68 -3.66 18.36
C TYR A 117 -7.57 -3.05 17.51
N ALA A 118 -6.53 -2.51 18.15
CA ALA A 118 -5.38 -2.00 17.40
C ALA A 118 -4.71 -3.10 16.57
N HIS A 119 -4.58 -4.31 17.11
CA HIS A 119 -4.07 -5.46 16.34
C HIS A 119 -4.97 -5.81 15.14
N VAL A 120 -6.29 -5.88 15.34
CA VAL A 120 -7.23 -6.25 14.29
C VAL A 120 -7.27 -5.21 13.18
N GLU A 121 -7.36 -3.92 13.52
CA GLU A 121 -7.39 -2.82 12.54
C GLU A 121 -6.08 -2.74 11.76
N LEU A 122 -4.93 -2.90 12.43
CA LEU A 122 -3.64 -2.92 11.75
C LEU A 122 -3.46 -4.13 10.82
N ALA A 123 -3.93 -5.30 11.26
CA ALA A 123 -3.88 -6.49 10.43
C ALA A 123 -4.75 -6.32 9.17
N ASP A 124 -5.96 -5.79 9.33
CA ASP A 124 -6.87 -5.52 8.22
C ASP A 124 -6.28 -4.50 7.25
N ASP A 125 -5.80 -3.37 7.75
CA ASP A 125 -5.16 -2.33 6.96
C ASP A 125 -3.97 -2.87 6.15
N SER A 126 -3.09 -3.64 6.80
CA SER A 126 -1.88 -4.18 6.17
C SER A 126 -2.16 -5.15 5.02
N VAL A 127 -3.31 -5.83 5.02
CA VAL A 127 -3.65 -6.87 4.05
C VAL A 127 -4.63 -6.37 2.99
N ASN A 128 -5.60 -5.53 3.37
CA ASN A 128 -6.76 -5.22 2.54
C ASN A 128 -6.69 -3.83 1.86
N ARG A 129 -5.64 -3.05 2.11
CA ARG A 129 -5.49 -1.70 1.54
C ARG A 129 -4.39 -1.61 0.49
N PHE A 130 -3.22 -1.07 0.85
CA PHE A 130 -2.13 -0.79 -0.10
C PHE A 130 -1.76 -1.99 -0.99
N LEU A 131 -1.63 -3.19 -0.40
CA LEU A 131 -1.12 -4.38 -1.09
C LEU A 131 -1.98 -4.82 -2.29
N PRO A 132 -3.31 -5.04 -2.16
CA PRO A 132 -4.17 -5.38 -3.28
C PRO A 132 -4.04 -4.45 -4.50
N TYR A 133 -3.97 -3.14 -4.25
CA TYR A 133 -3.85 -2.15 -5.32
C TYR A 133 -2.46 -2.18 -5.94
N ALA A 134 -1.40 -2.21 -5.13
CA ALA A 134 -0.03 -2.32 -5.63
C ALA A 134 0.17 -3.58 -6.51
N ILE A 135 -0.35 -4.72 -6.09
CA ILE A 135 -0.31 -5.97 -6.87
C ILE A 135 -1.04 -5.82 -8.20
N THR A 136 -2.20 -5.16 -8.20
CA THR A 136 -2.99 -4.93 -9.43
C THR A 136 -2.22 -4.04 -10.41
N PHE A 137 -1.66 -2.93 -9.92
CA PHE A 137 -0.85 -2.04 -10.75
C PHE A 137 0.42 -2.73 -11.28
N LEU A 138 1.11 -3.53 -10.46
CA LEU A 138 2.26 -4.32 -10.90
C LEU A 138 1.90 -5.34 -11.98
N SER A 139 0.72 -5.96 -11.89
CA SER A 139 0.22 -6.88 -12.90
C SER A 139 -0.01 -6.18 -14.24
N GLU A 140 -0.73 -5.05 -14.24
CA GLU A 140 -0.96 -4.26 -15.45
C GLU A 140 0.36 -3.70 -16.02
N ASN A 141 1.26 -3.24 -15.15
CA ASN A 141 2.57 -2.76 -15.54
C ASN A 141 3.40 -3.86 -16.25
N THR A 142 3.36 -5.08 -15.73
CA THR A 142 4.03 -6.25 -16.36
C THR A 142 3.42 -6.56 -17.72
N ARG A 143 2.09 -6.44 -17.86
CA ARG A 143 1.38 -6.66 -19.14
C ARG A 143 1.80 -5.66 -20.21
N SER A 144 2.07 -4.41 -19.84
CA SER A 144 2.47 -3.37 -20.80
C SER A 144 3.74 -3.74 -21.60
N ILE A 145 4.67 -4.49 -20.99
CA ILE A 145 5.93 -4.91 -21.62
C ILE A 145 5.68 -5.87 -22.79
N SER A 146 4.64 -6.71 -22.71
CA SER A 146 4.29 -7.65 -23.80
C SER A 146 3.33 -7.06 -24.83
N GLN A 147 2.84 -5.83 -24.65
CA GLN A 147 1.77 -5.25 -25.46
C GLN A 147 2.08 -5.23 -26.96
N VAL A 148 3.31 -4.89 -27.35
CA VAL A 148 3.71 -4.88 -28.77
C VAL A 148 3.61 -6.27 -29.40
N VAL A 149 4.08 -7.30 -28.71
CA VAL A 149 4.04 -8.69 -29.20
C VAL A 149 2.60 -9.19 -29.26
N GLU A 150 1.81 -8.88 -28.24
CA GLU A 150 0.41 -9.26 -28.18
C GLU A 150 -0.40 -8.62 -29.31
N SER A 151 -0.29 -7.31 -29.50
CA SER A 151 -0.98 -6.57 -30.55
C SER A 151 -0.52 -7.04 -31.94
N PHE A 152 0.78 -7.29 -32.12
CA PHE A 152 1.32 -7.86 -33.35
C PHE A 152 0.76 -9.25 -33.66
N SER A 153 0.51 -10.07 -32.63
CA SER A 153 -0.05 -11.42 -32.81
C SER A 153 -1.56 -11.42 -33.13
N ARG A 154 -2.30 -10.44 -32.62
CA ARG A 154 -3.75 -10.29 -32.85
C ARG A 154 -4.05 -9.74 -34.24
N ASN A 155 -3.27 -8.78 -34.68
CA ASN A 155 -3.44 -8.16 -35.99
C ASN A 155 -2.74 -8.98 -37.07
N ASN A 156 -3.27 -8.98 -38.29
CA ASN A 156 -2.47 -9.38 -39.45
C ASN A 156 -1.49 -8.25 -39.77
N ALA A 157 -0.48 -8.04 -38.90
CA ALA A 157 0.41 -6.88 -38.85
C ALA A 157 1.14 -6.57 -40.17
N VAL A 158 1.22 -7.54 -41.08
CA VAL A 158 1.79 -7.39 -42.42
C VAL A 158 0.83 -6.67 -43.36
N ALA A 159 -0.46 -6.95 -43.26
CA ALA A 159 -1.53 -6.39 -44.08
C ALA A 159 -2.21 -5.16 -43.44
N GLU A 160 -2.29 -5.12 -42.11
CA GLU A 160 -3.07 -4.15 -41.32
C GLU A 160 -2.17 -3.36 -40.35
N PHE A 161 -1.02 -2.89 -40.86
CA PHE A 161 -0.03 -2.19 -40.03
C PHE A 161 -0.59 -0.90 -39.38
N ASP A 162 -1.40 -0.14 -40.11
CA ASP A 162 -1.96 1.12 -39.58
C ASP A 162 -2.93 0.86 -38.41
N ALA A 163 -3.72 -0.22 -38.48
CA ALA A 163 -4.62 -0.64 -37.38
C ALA A 163 -3.84 -1.12 -36.16
N LEU A 164 -2.71 -1.82 -36.37
CA LEU A 164 -1.79 -2.18 -35.29
C LEU A 164 -1.22 -0.94 -34.59
N VAL A 165 -0.80 0.07 -35.34
CA VAL A 165 -0.28 1.32 -34.76
C VAL A 165 -1.38 2.05 -33.97
N GLU A 166 -2.60 2.12 -34.51
CA GLU A 166 -3.75 2.71 -33.80
C GLU A 166 -4.06 2.00 -32.48
N GLU A 167 -4.00 0.66 -32.45
CA GLU A 167 -4.13 -0.12 -31.21
C GLU A 167 -3.02 0.20 -30.22
N LEU A 168 -1.76 0.23 -30.67
CA LEU A 168 -0.62 0.52 -29.81
C LEU A 168 -0.62 1.95 -29.25
N ASP A 169 -1.08 2.93 -30.02
CA ASP A 169 -1.28 4.30 -29.55
C ASP A 169 -2.34 4.35 -28.44
N GLY A 170 -3.47 3.67 -28.62
CA GLY A 170 -4.52 3.61 -27.59
C GLY A 170 -4.07 2.91 -26.30
N GLU A 171 -3.32 1.82 -26.43
CA GLU A 171 -2.71 1.14 -25.29
C GLU A 171 -1.66 2.02 -24.61
N TRP A 172 -0.85 2.74 -25.39
CA TRP A 172 0.14 3.69 -24.85
C TRP A 172 -0.52 4.82 -24.05
N GLU A 173 -1.64 5.36 -24.52
CA GLU A 173 -2.44 6.34 -23.76
C GLU A 173 -3.00 5.74 -22.48
N TYR A 174 -3.52 4.51 -22.53
CA TYR A 174 -4.03 3.80 -21.36
C TYR A 174 -2.94 3.62 -20.28
N TYR A 175 -1.78 3.07 -20.64
CA TYR A 175 -0.73 2.81 -19.65
C TYR A 175 -0.08 4.08 -19.12
N GLN A 176 0.05 5.16 -19.92
CA GLN A 176 0.49 6.46 -19.39
C GLN A 176 -0.49 7.03 -18.37
N THR A 177 -1.80 6.94 -18.66
CA THR A 177 -2.84 7.38 -17.73
C THR A 177 -2.79 6.56 -16.45
N LEU A 178 -2.66 5.24 -16.59
CA LEU A 178 -2.52 4.32 -15.46
C LEU A 178 -1.29 4.66 -14.62
N ALA A 179 -0.13 4.88 -15.27
CA ALA A 179 1.13 5.26 -14.65
C ALA A 179 1.00 6.54 -13.80
N VAL A 180 0.34 7.58 -14.31
CA VAL A 180 0.13 8.80 -13.51
C VAL A 180 -0.83 8.54 -12.35
N SER A 181 -1.93 7.82 -12.60
CA SER A 181 -2.97 7.62 -11.59
C SER A 181 -2.57 6.72 -10.43
N PHE A 182 -1.68 5.74 -10.65
CA PHE A 182 -1.34 4.79 -9.58
C PHE A 182 -0.51 5.44 -8.48
N GLY A 183 0.42 6.33 -8.82
CA GLY A 183 1.32 6.96 -7.85
C GLY A 183 0.52 7.74 -6.81
N ASP A 184 -0.38 8.59 -7.30
CA ASP A 184 -1.32 9.35 -6.47
C ASP A 184 -2.21 8.42 -5.63
N PHE A 185 -2.80 7.39 -6.25
CA PHE A 185 -3.69 6.46 -5.55
C PHE A 185 -2.98 5.69 -4.43
N LEU A 186 -1.81 5.12 -4.71
CA LEU A 186 -1.03 4.38 -3.72
C LEU A 186 -0.54 5.27 -2.60
N PHE A 187 -0.20 6.53 -2.90
CA PHE A 187 0.17 7.49 -1.88
C PHE A 187 -1.01 7.87 -0.99
N ASP A 188 -2.20 8.07 -1.55
CA ASP A 188 -3.43 8.31 -0.79
C ASP A 188 -3.76 7.13 0.14
N GLU A 189 -3.56 5.88 -0.31
CA GLU A 189 -3.72 4.70 0.55
C GLU A 189 -2.75 4.74 1.74
N ILE A 190 -1.49 5.13 1.52
CA ILE A 190 -0.50 5.29 2.61
C ILE A 190 -0.93 6.41 3.56
N LEU A 191 -1.42 7.54 3.06
CA LEU A 191 -1.86 8.65 3.90
C LEU A 191 -3.04 8.25 4.79
N ALA A 192 -4.01 7.53 4.26
CA ALA A 192 -5.14 7.06 5.05
C ALA A 192 -4.74 6.02 6.12
N HIS A 193 -3.52 5.46 6.09
CA HIS A 193 -2.98 4.70 7.23
C HIS A 193 -2.85 5.56 8.49
N ALA A 194 -2.57 6.87 8.33
CA ALA A 194 -2.48 7.80 9.45
C ALA A 194 -3.81 7.97 10.19
N ASP A 195 -4.95 7.90 9.49
CA ASP A 195 -6.27 8.02 10.10
C ASP A 195 -6.61 6.81 10.96
N VAL A 196 -6.26 5.59 10.49
CA VAL A 196 -6.40 4.34 11.26
C VAL A 196 -5.48 4.38 12.49
N ALA A 197 -4.24 4.85 12.29
CA ALA A 197 -3.28 5.03 13.36
C ALA A 197 -3.78 6.00 14.45
N ASP A 198 -4.32 7.16 14.06
CA ASP A 198 -4.87 8.15 14.98
C ASP A 198 -6.11 7.62 15.71
N HIS A 199 -6.96 6.85 15.02
CA HIS A 199 -8.10 6.18 15.66
C HIS A 199 -7.67 5.19 16.75
N CYS A 200 -6.68 4.34 16.45
CA CYS A 200 -6.11 3.39 17.40
C CYS A 200 -5.50 4.10 18.62
N LEU A 201 -4.77 5.20 18.40
CA LEU A 201 -4.15 5.97 19.48
C LEU A 201 -5.19 6.72 20.33
N THR A 202 -6.22 7.30 19.72
CA THR A 202 -7.29 8.01 20.45
C THR A 202 -8.18 7.06 21.26
N LEU A 203 -8.44 5.85 20.76
CA LEU A 203 -9.04 4.77 21.55
C LEU A 203 -8.17 4.42 22.76
N SER A 204 -6.85 4.32 22.58
CA SER A 204 -5.93 4.05 23.70
C SER A 204 -5.85 5.18 24.75
N ALA A 205 -6.12 6.43 24.35
CA ALA A 205 -6.04 7.61 25.20
C ALA A 205 -7.37 7.97 25.92
N THR A 206 -8.47 7.28 25.60
CA THR A 206 -9.78 7.50 26.24
C THR A 206 -10.12 6.47 27.32
N VAL A 207 -9.20 5.54 27.56
CA VAL A 207 -9.13 4.63 28.72
C VAL A 207 -8.28 5.25 29.81
#